data_AF-A0A0R0DHZ4-F1
#
_entry.id   AF-A0A0R0DHZ4-F1
#
_cell.length_a   1.000
_cell.length_b   1.000
_cell.length_c   1.000
_cell.angle_alpha   90.00
_cell.angle_beta   90.00
_cell.angle_gamma   90.00
#
_symmetry.space_group_name_H-M   'P 1'
#
loop_
_entity.id
_entity.type
_entity.pdbx_description
1 polymer ?
#
loop_
_entity_poly.entity_id
_entity_poly.type
_entity_poly.pdbx_seq_one_letter_code
_entity_poly.pdbx_strand_id
1 'polypeptide(L)'
;MECETGARQAVRWIVMTALLCCTAAHAQTVRSATGTQQRVYIPPARQPHNSMARDTTPFNCEQYRRHPHPGMASYCQGIENMALHNEARRQGRPAPSASIIELPPLGSEPAKTLGYACIGGQAFKRLDNGWEQVSAAAGGWQRCRGG
;
A
#
# COMPACT_ATOMS: atom_id res chain seq x y z
N MET A 1 36.86 -59.57 -6.91
CA MET A 1 35.66 -59.11 -6.19
C MET A 1 36.08 -58.12 -5.10
N GLU A 2 36.47 -56.89 -5.45
CA GLU A 2 36.88 -55.88 -4.45
C GLU A 2 36.31 -54.47 -4.72
N CYS A 3 35.66 -54.24 -5.87
CA CYS A 3 35.11 -52.91 -6.20
C CYS A 3 33.73 -52.60 -5.59
N GLU A 4 32.95 -53.60 -5.17
CA GLU A 4 31.57 -53.36 -4.67
C GLU A 4 31.52 -52.87 -3.22
N THR A 5 32.54 -53.18 -2.41
CA THR A 5 32.59 -52.88 -0.98
C THR A 5 32.86 -51.39 -0.73
N GLY A 6 33.69 -50.75 -1.56
CA GLY A 6 34.03 -49.32 -1.43
C GLY A 6 32.88 -48.38 -1.75
N ALA A 7 32.06 -48.71 -2.76
CA ALA A 7 30.91 -47.90 -3.15
C ALA A 7 29.84 -47.85 -2.04
N ARG A 8 29.59 -48.99 -1.38
CA ARG A 8 28.64 -49.07 -0.25
C ARG A 8 29.13 -48.29 0.98
N GLN A 9 30.43 -48.27 1.23
CA GLN A 9 31.03 -47.46 2.29
C GLN A 9 30.94 -45.95 1.99
N ALA A 10 31.24 -45.54 0.76
CA ALA A 10 31.12 -44.15 0.34
C ALA A 10 29.68 -43.61 0.47
N VAL A 11 28.69 -44.39 0.05
CA VAL A 11 27.27 -44.02 0.19
C VAL A 11 26.86 -43.90 1.66
N ARG A 12 27.32 -44.82 2.53
CA ARG A 12 27.07 -44.72 3.98
C ARG A 12 27.66 -43.44 4.59
N TRP A 13 28.88 -43.06 4.20
CA TRP A 13 29.51 -41.82 4.66
C TRP A 13 28.77 -40.56 4.18
N ILE A 14 28.31 -40.56 2.93
CA ILE A 14 27.52 -39.45 2.36
C ILE A 14 26.16 -39.32 3.08
N VAL A 15 25.46 -40.44 3.32
CA VAL A 15 24.18 -40.42 4.03
C VAL A 15 24.36 -39.96 5.48
N MET A 16 25.42 -40.40 6.17
CA MET A 16 25.70 -39.97 7.55
C MET A 16 26.05 -38.48 7.65
N THR A 17 26.83 -37.94 6.70
CA THR A 17 27.15 -36.50 6.67
C THR A 17 25.95 -35.64 6.30
N ALA A 18 25.09 -36.12 5.39
CA ALA A 18 23.83 -35.45 5.06
C ALA A 18 22.86 -35.41 6.25
N LEU A 19 22.76 -36.51 7.03
CA LEU A 19 21.91 -36.54 8.23
C LEU A 19 22.42 -35.62 9.35
N LEU A 20 23.74 -35.45 9.51
CA LEU A 20 24.28 -34.53 10.51
C LEU A 20 23.98 -33.06 10.19
N CYS A 21 24.05 -32.64 8.92
CA CYS A 21 23.81 -31.24 8.53
C CYS A 21 22.35 -30.79 8.76
N CYS A 22 21.38 -31.69 8.73
CA CYS A 22 19.96 -31.32 8.89
C CYS A 22 19.55 -30.98 10.34
N THR A 23 20.39 -31.27 11.35
CA THR A 23 20.03 -31.06 12.76
C THR A 23 20.37 -29.68 13.31
N ALA A 24 21.11 -28.84 12.58
CA ALA A 24 21.56 -27.53 13.07
C ALA A 24 20.55 -26.37 12.89
N ALA A 25 19.36 -26.62 12.31
CA ALA A 25 18.45 -25.56 11.90
C ALA A 25 17.33 -25.21 12.91
N HIS A 26 17.26 -25.84 14.09
CA HIS A 26 16.15 -25.65 15.04
C HIS A 26 16.61 -25.23 16.43
N ALA A 27 17.34 -24.12 16.52
CA ALA A 27 17.53 -23.43 17.79
C ALA A 27 17.66 -21.92 17.59
N GLN A 28 16.71 -21.31 16.89
CA GLN A 28 16.46 -19.88 17.09
C GLN A 28 15.85 -19.72 18.48
N THR A 29 16.70 -19.60 19.50
CA THR A 29 16.28 -19.20 20.83
C THR A 29 15.77 -17.76 20.72
N VAL A 30 14.45 -17.62 20.66
CA VAL A 30 13.77 -16.33 20.82
C VAL A 30 14.12 -15.87 22.23
N ARG A 31 15.12 -14.99 22.36
CA ARG A 31 15.40 -14.31 23.62
C ARG A 31 14.18 -13.45 23.94
N SER A 32 13.35 -13.89 24.88
CA SER A 32 12.32 -13.04 25.47
C SER A 32 13.02 -11.85 26.11
N ALA A 33 12.79 -10.65 25.56
CA ALA A 33 13.34 -9.42 26.08
C ALA A 33 12.75 -9.13 27.47
N THR A 34 13.41 -9.61 28.52
CA THR A 34 13.12 -9.22 29.91
C THR A 34 13.87 -7.91 30.20
N GLY A 35 13.17 -6.81 30.00
CA GLY A 35 13.57 -5.46 30.36
C GLY A 35 12.40 -4.52 30.11
N THR A 36 12.23 -3.48 30.93
CA THR A 36 11.25 -2.42 30.67
C THR A 36 11.51 -1.87 29.27
N GLN A 37 10.59 -2.14 28.34
CA GLN A 37 10.67 -1.72 26.96
C GLN A 37 10.70 -0.18 26.95
N GLN A 38 11.90 0.41 26.89
CA GLN A 38 12.03 1.82 26.54
C GLN A 38 11.43 1.94 25.15
N ARG A 39 10.22 2.48 25.08
CA ARG A 39 9.52 2.75 23.84
C ARG A 39 10.32 3.85 23.14
N VAL A 40 11.31 3.45 22.34
CA VAL A 40 12.07 4.37 21.51
C VAL A 40 11.05 5.08 20.64
N TYR A 41 10.93 6.39 20.83
CA TYR A 41 10.06 7.20 19.99
C TYR A 41 10.63 7.16 18.57
N ILE A 42 9.94 6.44 17.68
CA ILE A 42 10.24 6.45 16.25
C ILE A 42 9.44 7.63 15.68
N PRO A 43 10.10 8.69 15.19
CA PRO A 43 9.37 9.79 14.56
C PRO A 43 8.59 9.25 13.36
N PRO A 44 7.37 9.77 13.11
CA PRO A 44 6.58 9.33 11.97
C PRO A 44 7.37 9.57 10.67
N ALA A 45 7.37 8.58 9.79
CA ALA A 45 7.95 8.74 8.46
C ALA A 45 7.26 9.90 7.74
N ARG A 46 8.04 10.72 7.01
CA ARG A 46 7.46 11.76 6.16
C ARG A 46 6.57 11.09 5.12
N GLN A 47 5.30 11.51 5.09
CA GLN A 47 4.36 11.05 4.08
C GLN A 47 4.86 11.49 2.69
N PRO A 48 4.77 10.62 1.67
CA PRO A 48 5.07 11.02 0.30
C PRO A 48 4.14 12.14 -0.14
N HIS A 49 4.61 12.97 -1.07
CA HIS A 49 3.80 14.02 -1.67
C HIS A 49 2.51 13.43 -2.25
N ASN A 50 1.40 14.14 -2.12
CA ASN A 50 0.14 13.74 -2.72
C ASN A 50 -0.49 14.97 -3.36
N SER A 51 -0.43 15.06 -4.69
CA SER A 51 -1.00 16.19 -5.44
C SER A 51 -2.51 16.37 -5.19
N MET A 52 -3.20 15.31 -4.77
CA MET A 52 -4.65 15.34 -4.47
C MET A 52 -4.99 15.73 -3.03
N ALA A 53 -3.99 16.03 -2.19
CA ALA A 53 -4.21 16.25 -0.76
C ALA A 53 -5.00 17.52 -0.42
N ARG A 54 -4.92 18.55 -1.28
CA ARG A 54 -5.66 19.82 -1.10
C ARG A 54 -6.99 19.79 -1.82
N ASP A 55 -6.93 19.48 -3.11
CA ASP A 55 -8.08 19.33 -3.97
C ASP A 55 -7.88 18.04 -4.76
N THR A 56 -8.94 17.24 -4.89
CA THR A 56 -8.81 15.98 -5.62
C THR A 56 -8.49 16.17 -7.09
N THR A 57 -8.72 17.36 -7.62
CA THR A 57 -8.48 17.72 -9.02
C THR A 57 -7.39 18.79 -9.12
N PRO A 58 -6.10 18.43 -9.03
CA PRO A 58 -5.02 19.42 -9.00
C PRO A 58 -4.94 20.33 -10.23
N PHE A 59 -5.50 19.92 -11.39
CA PHE A 59 -5.52 20.74 -12.61
C PHE A 59 -6.83 21.51 -12.80
N ASN A 60 -7.82 21.31 -11.93
CA ASN A 60 -9.11 22.01 -11.96
C ASN A 60 -9.77 22.00 -13.35
N CYS A 61 -9.79 20.84 -14.01
CA CYS A 61 -10.24 20.70 -15.40
C CYS A 61 -11.67 21.15 -15.67
N GLU A 62 -12.49 21.28 -14.62
CA GLU A 62 -13.83 21.89 -14.66
C GLU A 62 -13.83 23.31 -15.24
N GLN A 63 -12.74 24.06 -15.09
CA GLN A 63 -12.61 25.40 -15.69
C GLN A 63 -12.76 25.38 -17.22
N TYR A 64 -12.41 24.26 -17.87
CA TYR A 64 -12.49 24.11 -19.33
C TYR A 64 -13.86 23.65 -19.83
N ARG A 65 -14.86 23.45 -18.96
CA ARG A 65 -16.21 23.08 -19.41
C ARG A 65 -16.88 24.13 -20.28
N ARG A 66 -16.54 25.41 -20.08
CA ARG A 66 -17.04 26.54 -20.88
C ARG A 66 -16.12 26.89 -22.06
N HIS A 67 -15.06 26.11 -22.28
CA HIS A 67 -14.12 26.37 -23.35
C HIS A 67 -14.81 26.17 -24.72
N PRO A 68 -14.53 27.01 -25.74
CA PRO A 68 -15.17 26.90 -27.06
C PRO A 68 -15.00 25.52 -27.72
N HIS A 69 -13.87 24.86 -27.45
CA HIS A 69 -13.60 23.51 -27.92
C HIS A 69 -14.16 22.45 -26.94
N PRO A 70 -15.11 21.58 -27.36
CA PRO A 70 -15.86 20.71 -26.45
C PRO A 70 -15.00 19.62 -25.78
N GLY A 71 -13.87 19.26 -26.39
CA GLY A 71 -12.97 18.23 -25.86
C GLY A 71 -11.93 18.71 -24.85
N MET A 72 -11.87 20.01 -24.51
CA MET A 72 -10.78 20.51 -23.66
C MET A 72 -10.88 20.05 -22.20
N ALA A 73 -12.10 19.94 -21.66
CA ALA A 73 -12.30 19.44 -20.31
C ALA A 73 -11.85 17.97 -20.17
N SER A 74 -12.24 17.11 -21.12
CA SER A 74 -11.84 15.70 -21.12
C SER A 74 -10.35 15.52 -21.41
N TYR A 75 -9.77 16.35 -22.28
CA TYR A 75 -8.33 16.35 -22.53
C TYR A 75 -7.54 16.68 -21.25
N CYS A 76 -7.92 17.75 -20.54
CA CYS A 76 -7.33 18.09 -19.26
C CYS A 76 -7.45 16.94 -18.25
N GLN A 77 -8.64 16.33 -18.13
CA GLN A 77 -8.88 15.19 -17.23
C GLN A 77 -7.97 14.00 -17.58
N GLY A 78 -7.73 13.75 -18.87
CA GLY A 78 -6.81 12.71 -19.32
C GLY A 78 -5.37 12.96 -18.86
N ILE A 79 -4.88 14.19 -19.01
CA ILE A 79 -3.53 14.58 -18.58
C ILE A 79 -3.42 14.55 -17.04
N GLU A 80 -4.46 15.00 -16.32
CA GLU A 80 -4.52 14.92 -14.85
C GLU A 80 -4.44 13.47 -14.38
N ASN A 81 -5.29 12.59 -14.91
CA ASN A 81 -5.28 11.18 -14.54
C ASN A 81 -3.93 10.51 -14.85
N MET A 82 -3.32 10.80 -16.01
CA MET A 82 -1.99 10.30 -16.34
C MET A 82 -0.93 10.76 -15.32
N ALA A 83 -0.94 12.06 -14.97
CA ALA A 83 0.00 12.61 -14.00
C ALA A 83 -0.14 11.93 -12.63
N LEU A 84 -1.38 11.77 -12.15
CA LEU A 84 -1.71 11.13 -10.88
C LEU A 84 -1.34 9.64 -10.85
N HIS A 85 -1.57 8.91 -11.94
CA HIS A 85 -1.12 7.52 -12.09
C HIS A 85 0.41 7.41 -12.02
N ASN A 86 1.12 8.29 -12.73
CA ASN A 86 2.58 8.29 -12.75
C ASN A 86 3.17 8.66 -11.38
N GLU A 87 2.57 9.62 -10.68
CA GLU A 87 2.92 9.96 -9.29
C GLU A 87 2.75 8.75 -8.37
N ALA A 88 1.58 8.09 -8.41
CA ALA A 88 1.31 6.91 -7.59
C ALA A 88 2.29 5.77 -7.87
N ARG A 89 2.57 5.47 -9.15
CA ARG A 89 3.56 4.45 -9.53
C ARG A 89 4.96 4.77 -9.00
N ARG A 90 5.41 6.02 -9.13
CA ARG A 90 6.74 6.45 -8.61
C ARG A 90 6.85 6.31 -7.10
N GLN A 91 5.73 6.40 -6.40
CA GLN A 91 5.64 6.22 -4.95
C GLN A 91 5.38 4.77 -4.53
N GLY A 92 5.28 3.83 -5.47
CA GLY A 92 4.91 2.44 -5.18
C GLY A 92 3.49 2.27 -4.64
N ARG A 93 2.60 3.24 -4.91
CA ARG A 93 1.21 3.24 -4.46
C ARG A 93 0.29 2.70 -5.56
N PRO A 94 -0.85 2.09 -5.21
CA PRO A 94 -1.88 1.79 -6.19
C PRO A 94 -2.33 3.07 -6.89
N ALA A 95 -2.71 2.96 -8.15
CA ALA A 95 -3.18 4.11 -8.91
C ALA A 95 -4.51 4.64 -8.36
N PRO A 96 -4.75 5.96 -8.44
CA PRO A 96 -6.06 6.54 -8.16
C PRO A 96 -7.08 6.12 -9.22
N SER A 97 -8.34 6.02 -8.83
CA SER A 97 -9.44 5.88 -9.77
C SER A 97 -9.74 7.19 -10.50
N ALA A 98 -10.41 7.11 -11.65
CA ALA A 98 -11.00 8.28 -12.31
C ALA A 98 -12.30 8.74 -11.63
N SER A 99 -12.95 7.88 -10.84
CA SER A 99 -14.16 8.26 -10.10
C SER A 99 -13.82 9.12 -8.88
N ILE A 100 -14.62 10.16 -8.65
CA ILE A 100 -14.55 11.00 -7.45
C ILE A 100 -15.91 10.96 -6.79
N ILE A 101 -15.95 10.61 -5.50
CA ILE A 101 -17.18 10.60 -4.69
C ILE A 101 -17.17 11.72 -3.67
N GLU A 102 -18.32 12.14 -3.18
CA GLU A 102 -18.38 13.08 -2.06
C GLU A 102 -18.38 12.31 -0.75
N LEU A 103 -17.43 12.64 0.13
CA LEU A 103 -17.33 12.06 1.46
C LEU A 103 -17.06 13.17 2.48
N PRO A 104 -17.64 13.05 3.69
CA PRO A 104 -17.44 14.04 4.73
C PRO A 104 -15.98 14.06 5.22
N PRO A 105 -15.51 15.20 5.77
CA PRO A 105 -14.15 15.30 6.27
C PRO A 105 -13.96 14.47 7.53
N LEU A 106 -12.73 13.99 7.75
CA LEU A 106 -12.37 13.23 8.94
C LEU A 106 -12.71 14.00 10.22
N GLY A 107 -13.35 13.32 11.17
CA GLY A 107 -13.71 13.88 12.47
C GLY A 107 -15.07 14.59 12.53
N SER A 108 -15.71 14.83 11.39
CA SER A 108 -17.09 15.33 11.34
C SER A 108 -18.10 14.29 11.85
N GLU A 109 -19.23 14.74 12.41
CA GLU A 109 -20.32 13.83 12.84
C GLU A 109 -20.87 12.94 11.70
N PRO A 110 -21.06 13.46 10.48
CA PRO A 110 -21.43 12.63 9.35
C PRO A 110 -20.39 11.52 9.07
N ALA A 111 -19.09 11.82 9.16
CA ALA A 111 -18.05 10.80 8.95
C ALA A 111 -18.07 9.71 10.03
N LYS A 112 -18.34 10.07 11.29
CA LYS A 112 -18.45 9.11 12.40
C LYS A 112 -19.64 8.17 12.22
N THR A 113 -20.76 8.71 11.74
CA THR A 113 -22.03 7.98 11.53
C THR A 113 -21.98 7.10 10.28
N LEU A 114 -21.48 7.66 9.17
CA LEU A 114 -21.35 6.95 7.89
C LEU A 114 -20.28 5.86 7.96
N GLY A 115 -19.26 6.04 8.79
CA GLY A 115 -18.09 5.17 8.82
C GLY A 115 -17.20 5.32 7.58
N TYR A 116 -17.34 6.44 6.85
CA TYR A 116 -16.45 6.80 5.75
C TYR A 116 -16.02 8.26 5.89
N ALA A 117 -14.79 8.55 5.48
CA ALA A 117 -14.23 9.89 5.51
C ALA A 117 -13.38 10.14 4.28
N CYS A 118 -13.32 11.42 3.87
CA CYS A 118 -12.35 11.89 2.92
C CYS A 118 -11.09 12.38 3.64
N ILE A 119 -9.93 11.81 3.30
CA ILE A 119 -8.64 12.15 3.93
C ILE A 119 -7.63 12.41 2.82
N GLY A 120 -7.21 13.66 2.64
CA GLY A 120 -6.23 14.04 1.62
C GLY A 120 -6.63 13.62 0.21
N GLY A 121 -7.91 13.75 -0.11
CA GLY A 121 -8.49 13.38 -1.40
C GLY A 121 -8.71 11.89 -1.63
N GLN A 122 -8.54 11.04 -0.61
CA GLN A 122 -8.76 9.60 -0.69
C GLN A 122 -9.87 9.15 0.24
N ALA A 123 -10.69 8.22 -0.25
CA ALA A 123 -11.79 7.66 0.51
C ALA A 123 -11.26 6.59 1.48
N PHE A 124 -11.64 6.73 2.74
CA PHE A 124 -11.34 5.76 3.79
C PHE A 124 -12.61 5.25 4.45
N LYS A 125 -12.63 3.95 4.77
CA LYS A 125 -13.64 3.28 5.55
C LYS A 125 -13.12 3.08 6.97
N ARG A 126 -13.97 3.31 7.96
CA ARG A 126 -13.67 3.08 9.38
C ARG A 126 -13.64 1.59 9.69
N LEU A 127 -12.63 1.18 10.43
CA LEU A 127 -12.50 -0.13 11.07
C LEU A 127 -12.55 0.05 12.59
N ASP A 128 -12.69 -1.06 13.34
CA ASP A 128 -12.74 -1.02 14.81
C ASP A 128 -11.47 -0.40 15.43
N ASN A 129 -10.33 -0.58 14.77
CA ASN A 129 -9.01 -0.13 15.25
C ASN A 129 -8.31 0.83 14.28
N GLY A 130 -9.00 1.37 13.28
CA GLY A 130 -8.34 2.22 12.30
C GLY A 130 -9.18 2.59 11.08
N TRP A 131 -8.49 2.77 9.97
CA TRP A 131 -9.06 3.17 8.68
C TRP A 131 -8.48 2.32 7.56
N GLU A 132 -9.32 1.92 6.62
CA GLU A 132 -8.97 1.18 5.43
C GLU A 132 -9.18 2.07 4.19
N GLN A 133 -8.24 2.05 3.26
CA GLN A 133 -8.40 2.76 2.00
C GLN A 133 -9.42 2.03 1.12
N VAL A 134 -10.39 2.76 0.58
CA VAL A 134 -11.46 2.20 -0.25
C VAL A 134 -10.95 1.97 -1.68
N SER A 135 -11.21 0.79 -2.24
CA SER A 135 -11.00 0.52 -3.67
C SER A 135 -12.19 1.02 -4.50
N ALA A 136 -11.91 1.53 -5.68
CA ALA A 136 -12.96 1.92 -6.62
C ALA A 136 -13.38 0.71 -7.48
N ALA A 137 -14.65 0.66 -7.87
CA ALA A 137 -15.15 -0.35 -8.79
C ALA A 137 -14.43 -0.31 -10.16
N ALA A 138 -14.01 0.88 -10.60
CA ALA A 138 -13.23 1.09 -11.82
C ALA A 138 -11.73 0.72 -11.66
N GLY A 139 -11.34 0.18 -10.51
CA GLY A 139 -9.95 -0.13 -10.17
C GLY A 139 -9.22 1.06 -9.54
N GLY A 140 -8.12 0.74 -8.87
CA GLY A 140 -7.37 1.69 -8.07
C GLY A 140 -8.06 2.04 -6.74
N TRP A 141 -7.51 3.00 -6.02
CA TRP A 141 -8.13 3.54 -4.81
C TRP A 141 -9.12 4.67 -5.16
N GLN A 142 -10.19 4.75 -4.38
CA GLN A 142 -11.29 5.68 -4.60
C GLN A 142 -10.91 7.11 -4.17
N ARG A 143 -11.01 8.07 -5.09
CA ARG A 143 -10.85 9.51 -4.79
C ARG A 143 -12.12 10.08 -4.18
N CYS A 144 -11.98 11.13 -3.37
CA CYS A 144 -13.12 11.80 -2.76
C CYS A 144 -12.98 13.32 -2.64
N ARG A 145 -14.10 14.04 -2.61
CA ARG A 145 -14.18 15.48 -2.31
C ARG A 145 -14.89 15.68 -0.97
N GLY A 146 -14.50 16.71 -0.21
CA GLY A 146 -15.12 17.09 1.06
C GLY A 146 -14.24 16.93 2.31
N GLY A 147 -12.98 16.49 2.13
CA GLY A 147 -11.97 16.33 3.19
C GLY A 147 -11.08 17.54 3.40
#